data_AF-A0A4E0QLP3-F1
#
_entry.id   AF-A0A4E0QLP3-F1
#
_cell.length_a   1.000
_cell.length_b   1.000
_cell.length_c   1.000
_cell.angle_alpha   90.00
_cell.angle_beta   90.00
_cell.angle_gamma   90.00
#
_symmetry.space_group_name_H-M   'P 1'
#
loop_
_entity.id
_entity.type
_entity.pdbx_description
1 polymer ?
#
loop_
_entity_poly.entity_id
_entity_poly.type
_entity_poly.pdbx_seq_one_letter_code
_entity_poly.pdbx_strand_id
1 'polypeptide(L)'
;MMVLPQTTGGTVVISVEPSTTQVKIGETFEIVVEVQAGEQEVDGASAYLEFDPTYLEVVSMTPAEHLDLTLDNSFDNGTGEINFAAGKLTNPFPSGDFNLVTITLKAKAETPETSLDFLFNPPKSTDATFGGVSVFDHAEDGNITIIRAEKFSCNKVTDISKTECKALIALYDSTDGDNWRLNWGWKMTNTPCNWHGVTCQTGTVEKLELPSNKLNGAISKKFFKLKKLESLVLSDNEIDASIFKNVKKLKNLKTLWLNNCKLSGKLPNSLMKLKKLSDLDLNDNCLKTKVSKKLKKWLDELNPGWDETQTNCLY
;
A
#
# COMPACT_ATOMS: atom_id res chain seq x y z
N MET A 1 16.99 7.78 62.96
CA MET A 1 18.01 8.67 62.35
C MET A 1 17.49 8.96 60.96
N MET A 2 16.79 10.09 60.78
CA MET A 2 16.31 10.53 59.46
C MET A 2 17.53 10.98 58.67
N VAL A 3 17.86 10.24 57.62
CA VAL A 3 18.82 10.70 56.63
C VAL A 3 18.06 11.68 55.74
N LEU A 4 18.46 12.95 55.77
CA LEU A 4 18.01 13.93 54.79
C LEU A 4 18.59 13.52 53.42
N PRO A 5 17.79 13.35 52.35
CA PRO A 5 18.35 13.18 51.02
C PRO A 5 18.98 14.50 50.59
N GLN A 6 20.19 14.42 50.07
CA GLN A 6 20.87 15.55 49.44
C GLN A 6 20.12 15.96 48.17
N THR A 7 19.82 17.25 48.05
CA THR A 7 19.63 17.96 46.77
C THR A 7 21.00 18.01 46.05
N THR A 8 21.20 17.86 44.74
CA THR A 8 20.38 18.12 43.55
C THR A 8 21.03 17.42 42.35
N GLY A 9 20.29 16.58 41.65
CA GLY A 9 20.60 16.03 40.34
C GLY A 9 19.53 15.00 40.02
N GLY A 10 18.72 15.25 38.99
CA GLY A 10 17.73 14.26 38.55
C GLY A 10 18.43 12.97 38.14
N THR A 11 17.74 11.85 38.25
CA THR A 11 18.26 10.53 37.83
C THR A 11 17.33 9.80 36.88
N VAL A 12 16.12 10.33 36.64
CA VAL A 12 15.12 9.73 35.77
C VAL A 12 15.13 10.43 34.42
N VAL A 13 15.24 9.65 33.36
CA VAL A 13 15.11 10.11 31.97
C VAL A 13 13.72 9.74 31.45
N ILE A 14 13.10 10.63 30.68
CA ILE A 14 11.87 10.34 29.94
C ILE A 14 12.17 10.41 28.45
N SER A 15 12.01 9.32 27.72
CA SER A 15 12.35 9.27 26.29
C SER A 15 11.16 8.90 25.42
N VAL A 16 11.20 9.33 24.16
CA VAL A 16 10.36 8.75 23.10
C VAL A 16 11.05 7.55 22.50
N GLU A 17 10.39 6.39 22.54
CA GLU A 17 10.89 5.14 21.98
C GLU A 17 10.02 4.62 20.82
N PRO A 18 10.61 4.26 19.66
CA PRO A 18 12.03 4.42 19.33
C PRO A 18 12.40 5.89 19.05
N SER A 19 13.60 6.29 19.48
CA SER A 19 14.11 7.67 19.31
C SER A 19 14.20 8.16 17.86
N THR A 20 14.29 7.24 16.90
CA THR A 20 14.15 7.54 15.46
C THR A 20 13.17 6.59 14.79
N THR A 21 12.21 7.15 14.05
CA THR A 21 11.17 6.39 13.35
C THR A 21 11.11 6.80 11.88
N GLN A 22 11.11 5.82 10.96
CA GLN A 22 10.88 6.06 9.54
C GLN A 22 9.58 5.40 9.09
N VAL A 23 8.64 6.19 8.57
CA VAL A 23 7.29 5.74 8.19
C VAL A 23 6.89 6.25 6.80
N LYS A 24 5.90 5.60 6.17
CA LYS A 24 5.35 6.05 4.89
C LYS A 24 4.13 6.95 5.10
N ILE A 25 3.91 7.89 4.18
CA ILE A 25 2.65 8.68 4.17
C ILE A 25 1.43 7.76 4.21
N GLY A 26 0.51 8.06 5.12
CA GLY A 26 -0.74 7.33 5.35
C GLY A 26 -0.61 6.15 6.30
N GLU A 27 0.61 5.74 6.66
CA GLU A 27 0.88 4.69 7.63
C GLU A 27 0.53 5.16 9.05
N THR A 28 0.08 4.22 9.87
CA THR A 28 -0.12 4.40 11.31
C THR A 28 0.98 3.64 12.03
N PHE A 29 1.56 4.25 13.04
CA PHE A 29 2.67 3.70 13.81
C PHE A 29 2.53 4.05 15.28
N GLU A 30 3.24 3.33 16.14
CA GLU A 30 3.22 3.54 17.58
C GLU A 30 4.60 4.03 18.03
N ILE A 31 4.56 4.95 18.98
CA ILE A 31 5.70 5.32 19.81
C ILE A 31 5.31 5.16 21.28
N VAL A 32 6.30 5.01 22.13
CA VAL A 32 6.14 4.86 23.56
C VAL A 32 6.86 6.01 24.24
N VAL A 33 6.22 6.65 25.22
CA VAL A 33 6.94 7.47 26.18
C VAL A 33 7.41 6.54 27.29
N GLU A 34 8.71 6.36 27.44
CA GLU A 34 9.34 5.49 28.43
C GLU A 34 9.92 6.32 29.58
N VAL A 35 9.78 5.83 30.80
CA VAL A 35 10.44 6.38 31.99
C VAL A 35 11.58 5.44 32.35
N GLN A 36 12.81 5.94 32.28
CA GLN A 36 14.02 5.20 32.60
C GLN A 36 14.50 5.59 34.00
N ALA A 37 14.05 4.84 35.01
CA ALA A 37 14.25 5.21 36.41
C ALA A 37 15.39 4.44 37.11
N GLY A 38 15.89 3.33 36.55
CA GLY A 38 16.91 2.52 37.20
C GLY A 38 16.49 2.08 38.61
N GLU A 39 17.26 2.39 39.65
CA GLU A 39 16.87 2.08 41.04
C GLU A 39 15.96 3.15 41.68
N GLN A 40 15.75 4.30 41.04
CA GLN A 40 14.91 5.37 41.54
C GLN A 40 13.43 4.96 41.45
N GLU A 41 12.72 4.99 42.58
CA GLU A 41 11.27 4.83 42.60
C GLU A 41 10.59 6.10 42.06
N VAL A 42 9.48 5.93 41.35
CA VAL A 42 8.69 7.02 40.75
C VAL A 42 7.23 6.87 41.17
N ASP A 43 6.64 7.91 41.76
CA ASP A 43 5.23 7.94 42.17
C ASP A 43 4.34 8.81 41.26
N GLY A 44 4.96 9.61 40.38
CA GLY A 44 4.28 10.43 39.40
C GLY A 44 5.16 10.70 38.19
N ALA A 45 4.56 10.75 37.01
CA ALA A 45 5.25 11.14 35.78
C ALA A 45 4.28 11.89 34.85
N SER A 46 4.78 12.96 34.23
CA SER A 46 4.06 13.71 33.21
C SER A 46 4.93 13.94 31.99
N ALA A 47 4.33 13.76 30.82
CA ALA A 47 4.92 13.93 29.51
C ALA A 47 4.03 14.89 28.71
N TYR A 48 4.54 16.09 28.48
CA TYR A 48 3.90 17.07 27.62
C TYR A 48 4.77 17.22 26.37
N LEU A 49 4.21 16.91 25.21
CA LEU A 49 4.92 16.95 23.93
C LEU A 49 4.22 17.85 22.92
N GLU A 50 5.00 18.38 21.98
CA GLU A 50 4.51 19.03 20.77
C GLU A 50 4.91 18.22 19.52
N PHE A 51 4.08 18.29 18.48
CA PHE A 51 4.35 17.79 17.14
C PHE A 51 3.85 18.77 16.08
N ASP A 52 4.38 18.68 14.85
CA ASP A 52 3.87 19.48 13.74
C ASP A 52 2.61 18.82 13.13
N PRO A 53 1.41 19.44 13.26
CA PRO A 53 0.17 18.88 12.74
C PRO A 53 0.08 18.88 11.21
N THR A 54 1.03 19.51 10.51
CA THR A 54 1.20 19.39 9.06
C THR A 54 1.59 17.96 8.68
N TYR A 55 2.41 17.32 9.51
CA TYR A 55 3.06 16.05 9.20
C TYR A 55 2.49 14.87 9.97
N LEU A 56 2.01 15.09 11.19
CA LEU A 56 1.52 14.04 12.08
C LEU A 56 0.09 14.30 12.55
N GLU A 57 -0.59 13.22 12.94
CA GLU A 57 -1.90 13.22 13.59
C GLU A 57 -1.88 12.13 14.66
N VAL A 58 -2.19 12.48 15.90
CA VAL A 58 -2.44 11.52 16.97
C VAL A 58 -3.79 10.86 16.73
N VAL A 59 -3.78 9.54 16.66
CA VAL A 59 -4.97 8.68 16.46
C VAL A 59 -5.53 8.26 17.81
N SER A 60 -4.66 7.84 18.73
CA SER A 60 -5.03 7.38 20.07
C SER A 60 -3.86 7.41 21.03
N MET A 61 -4.16 7.44 22.32
CA MET A 61 -3.19 7.33 23.41
C MET A 61 -3.68 6.26 24.41
N THR A 62 -2.80 5.32 24.73
CA THR A 62 -3.09 4.19 25.62
C THR A 62 -2.17 4.26 26.85
N PRO A 63 -2.71 4.60 28.04
CA PRO A 63 -1.93 4.59 29.29
C PRO A 63 -1.34 3.21 29.59
N ALA A 64 -0.14 3.17 30.17
CA ALA A 64 0.45 1.95 30.71
C ALA A 64 -0.01 1.66 32.15
N GLU A 65 0.16 0.41 32.61
CA GLU A 65 -0.37 -0.07 33.90
C GLU A 65 0.58 0.14 35.11
N HIS A 66 1.63 0.96 34.99
CA HIS A 66 2.61 1.16 36.08
C HIS A 66 2.21 2.28 37.06
N LEU A 67 1.47 3.28 36.57
CA LEU A 67 0.94 4.41 37.33
C LEU A 67 -0.58 4.45 37.20
N ASP A 68 -1.27 3.88 38.19
CA ASP A 68 -2.69 3.51 38.10
C ASP A 68 -3.69 4.68 38.10
N LEU A 69 -3.22 5.90 38.37
CA LEU A 69 -4.04 7.11 38.39
C LEU A 69 -3.66 8.03 37.23
N THR A 70 -4.41 7.96 36.13
CA THR A 70 -4.29 8.93 35.03
C THR A 70 -4.88 10.28 35.44
N LEU A 71 -4.07 11.34 35.32
CA LEU A 71 -4.40 12.74 35.65
C LEU A 71 -4.69 13.56 34.38
N ASP A 72 -3.97 13.29 33.29
CA ASP A 72 -4.20 13.86 31.96
C ASP A 72 -3.91 12.78 30.90
N ASN A 73 -4.72 12.75 29.85
CA ASN A 73 -4.56 11.90 28.67
C ASN A 73 -5.33 12.55 27.52
N SER A 74 -4.77 13.64 27.01
CA SER A 74 -5.41 14.49 26.01
C SER A 74 -4.43 14.86 24.90
N PHE A 75 -4.97 15.12 23.72
CA PHE A 75 -4.19 15.62 22.59
C PHE A 75 -5.05 16.56 21.75
N ASP A 76 -4.40 17.48 21.03
CA ASP A 76 -5.04 18.40 20.10
C ASP A 76 -4.28 18.39 18.76
N ASN A 77 -4.89 17.75 17.76
CA ASN A 77 -4.33 17.66 16.40
C ASN A 77 -4.35 18.98 15.62
N GLY A 78 -5.05 20.01 16.12
CA GLY A 78 -5.06 21.34 15.55
C GLY A 78 -3.86 22.17 16.00
N THR A 79 -3.50 22.08 17.28
CA THR A 79 -2.35 22.80 17.86
C THR A 79 -1.06 21.98 17.87
N GLY A 80 -1.14 20.65 17.75
CA GLY A 80 0.01 19.77 17.80
C GLY A 80 0.41 19.36 19.23
N GLU A 81 -0.52 19.35 20.18
CA GLU A 81 -0.21 19.10 21.59
C GLU A 81 -0.56 17.67 22.01
N ILE A 82 0.28 17.08 22.87
CA ILE A 82 0.07 15.79 23.55
C ILE A 82 0.31 16.01 25.04
N ASN A 83 -0.66 15.68 25.88
CA ASN A 83 -0.58 15.82 27.33
C ASN A 83 -0.88 14.49 28.00
N PHE A 84 0.09 13.98 28.74
CA PHE A 84 -0.09 12.80 29.56
C PHE A 84 0.46 13.05 30.96
N ALA A 85 -0.30 12.67 31.98
CA ALA A 85 0.18 12.66 33.35
C ALA A 85 -0.46 11.51 34.10
N ALA A 86 0.32 10.79 34.89
CA ALA A 86 -0.15 9.71 35.73
C ALA A 86 0.62 9.65 37.05
N GLY A 87 0.04 8.98 38.04
CA GLY A 87 0.71 8.73 39.30
C GLY A 87 0.21 7.47 39.99
N LYS A 88 0.81 7.18 41.14
CA LYS A 88 0.48 6.05 41.99
C LYS A 88 0.51 6.50 43.44
N LEU A 89 -0.52 6.13 44.21
CA LEU A 89 -0.67 6.58 45.60
C LEU A 89 -0.18 5.56 46.63
N THR A 90 0.07 4.32 46.21
CA THR A 90 0.37 3.20 47.11
C THR A 90 1.53 2.36 46.61
N ASN A 91 2.37 1.92 47.55
CA ASN A 91 3.46 0.98 47.30
C ASN A 91 2.97 -0.36 46.73
N PRO A 92 3.80 -1.06 45.92
CA PRO A 92 5.13 -0.63 45.48
C PRO A 92 5.08 0.39 44.33
N PHE A 93 5.92 1.43 44.42
CA PHE A 93 6.13 2.38 43.33
C PHE A 93 7.00 1.73 42.24
N PRO A 94 6.74 2.01 40.94
CA PRO A 94 7.58 1.51 39.87
C PRO A 94 9.00 2.06 40.00
N SER A 95 9.96 1.19 39.70
CA SER A 95 11.37 1.49 39.45
C SER A 95 11.81 0.62 38.25
N GLY A 96 13.02 0.85 37.75
CA GLY A 96 13.48 0.34 36.46
C GLY A 96 12.87 1.11 35.30
N ASP A 97 13.00 0.55 34.10
CA ASP A 97 12.45 1.15 32.89
C ASP A 97 11.00 0.68 32.71
N PHE A 98 10.09 1.63 32.48
CA PHE A 98 8.69 1.32 32.27
C PHE A 98 8.00 2.28 31.32
N ASN A 99 7.03 1.76 30.56
CA ASN A 99 6.23 2.57 29.66
C ASN A 99 5.29 3.48 30.47
N LEU A 100 5.14 4.72 30.03
CA LEU A 100 4.19 5.68 30.59
C LEU A 100 2.90 5.71 29.76
N VAL A 101 3.03 5.89 28.44
CA VAL A 101 1.92 5.93 27.49
C VAL A 101 2.38 5.47 26.11
N THR A 102 1.54 4.72 25.40
CA THR A 102 1.72 4.42 23.97
C THR A 102 0.88 5.40 23.16
N ILE A 103 1.52 6.09 22.22
CA ILE A 103 0.87 7.07 21.34
C ILE A 103 0.84 6.47 19.92
N THR A 104 -0.36 6.34 19.38
CA THR A 104 -0.57 5.90 18.00
C THR A 104 -0.67 7.13 17.10
N LEU A 105 0.22 7.26 16.13
CA LEU A 105 0.32 8.39 15.21
C LEU A 105 0.05 7.96 13.77
N LYS A 106 -0.41 8.90 12.94
CA LYS A 106 -0.59 8.75 11.50
C LYS A 106 0.24 9.77 10.74
N ALA A 107 1.01 9.30 9.75
CA ALA A 107 1.81 10.15 8.87
C ALA A 107 0.94 10.82 7.79
N LYS A 108 0.94 12.15 7.72
CA LYS A 108 0.10 12.95 6.80
C LYS A 108 0.82 13.41 5.54
N ALA A 109 2.07 13.84 5.67
CA ALA A 109 2.83 14.46 4.58
C ALA A 109 4.32 14.09 4.63
N GLU A 110 4.97 14.10 3.47
CA GLU A 110 6.41 13.84 3.37
C GLU A 110 7.23 14.93 4.04
N THR A 111 8.17 14.52 4.89
CA THR A 111 9.20 15.41 5.43
C THR A 111 10.44 14.58 5.75
N PRO A 112 11.65 15.09 5.44
CA PRO A 112 12.88 14.42 5.85
C PRO A 112 13.02 14.36 7.39
N GLU A 113 12.37 15.28 8.10
CA GLU A 113 12.47 15.42 9.56
C GLU A 113 11.21 16.12 10.12
N THR A 114 10.63 15.54 11.17
CA THR A 114 9.65 16.14 12.10
C THR A 114 9.84 15.47 13.44
N SER A 115 9.54 16.15 14.54
CA SER A 115 9.86 15.70 15.89
C SER A 115 8.64 15.58 16.79
N LEU A 116 8.86 14.90 17.91
CA LEU A 116 8.03 14.92 19.11
C LEU A 116 8.87 15.51 20.23
N ASP A 117 8.62 16.77 20.55
CA ASP A 117 9.48 17.57 21.42
C ASP A 117 8.85 17.73 22.81
N PHE A 118 9.60 17.41 23.87
CA PHE A 118 9.11 17.59 25.23
C PHE A 118 9.09 19.07 25.64
N LEU A 119 8.03 19.44 26.37
CA LEU A 119 7.85 20.77 26.92
C LEU A 119 8.32 20.85 28.38
N PHE A 120 9.01 21.94 28.72
CA PHE A 120 9.55 22.20 30.06
C PHE A 120 9.11 23.56 30.65
N ASN A 121 8.26 24.31 29.93
CA ASN A 121 7.87 25.65 30.33
C ASN A 121 6.50 25.65 31.01
N PRO A 122 6.36 26.22 32.21
CA PRO A 122 5.07 26.36 32.88
C PRO A 122 4.02 27.04 31.96
N PRO A 123 2.77 26.57 31.94
CA PRO A 123 2.14 25.66 32.91
C PRO A 123 2.33 24.15 32.63
N LYS A 124 2.96 23.75 31.51
CA LYS A 124 3.15 22.35 31.12
C LYS A 124 4.64 22.00 31.11
N SER A 125 5.09 21.32 32.17
CA SER A 125 6.48 20.88 32.31
C SER A 125 6.52 19.37 32.48
N THR A 126 7.20 18.69 31.57
CA THR A 126 7.53 17.27 31.68
C THR A 126 8.37 17.06 32.94
N ASP A 127 8.04 16.04 33.72
CA ASP A 127 8.63 15.80 35.04
C ASP A 127 8.34 14.36 35.50
N ALA A 128 9.16 13.87 36.43
CA ALA A 128 8.99 12.64 37.17
C ALA A 128 9.20 12.93 38.65
N THR A 129 8.33 12.43 39.52
CA THR A 129 8.33 12.73 40.95
C THR A 129 8.47 11.49 41.80
N PHE A 130 9.00 11.69 43.01
CA PHE A 130 8.95 10.75 44.10
C PHE A 130 8.82 11.48 45.43
N GLY A 131 7.82 11.11 46.24
CA GLY A 131 7.56 11.75 47.53
C GLY A 131 7.23 13.24 47.42
N GLY A 132 6.67 13.66 46.27
CA GLY A 132 6.35 15.06 45.98
C GLY A 132 7.56 15.94 45.59
N VAL A 133 8.71 15.34 45.29
CA VAL A 133 9.91 16.04 44.81
C VAL A 133 10.24 15.55 43.39
N SER A 134 10.68 16.45 42.52
CA SER A 134 11.17 16.09 41.18
C SER A 134 12.44 15.26 41.28
N VAL A 135 12.44 14.13 40.56
CA VAL A 135 13.58 13.22 40.34
C VAL A 135 13.99 13.19 38.86
N PHE A 136 13.38 14.05 38.04
CA PHE A 136 13.62 14.21 36.63
C PHE A 136 14.98 14.84 36.33
N ASP A 137 15.74 14.22 35.42
CA ASP A 137 17.01 14.73 34.92
C ASP A 137 16.83 15.51 33.62
N HIS A 138 16.48 14.78 32.56
CA HIS A 138 16.25 15.30 31.23
C HIS A 138 15.29 14.40 30.47
N ALA A 139 14.85 14.86 29.28
CA ALA A 139 14.06 14.06 28.38
C ALA A 139 14.69 14.02 26.99
N GLU A 140 14.39 12.95 26.26
CA GLU A 140 14.94 12.67 24.93
C GLU A 140 13.82 12.66 23.89
N ASP A 141 13.82 13.68 23.02
CA ASP A 141 12.82 13.88 21.96
C ASP A 141 12.85 12.76 20.92
N GLY A 142 11.72 12.56 20.24
CA GLY A 142 11.59 11.57 19.16
C GLY A 142 11.72 12.21 17.79
N ASN A 143 12.50 11.61 16.88
CA ASN A 143 12.63 12.06 15.50
C ASN A 143 11.89 11.14 14.52
N ILE A 144 11.11 11.72 13.62
CA ILE A 144 10.32 11.01 12.62
C ILE A 144 10.70 11.48 11.21
N THR A 145 11.05 10.53 10.34
CA THR A 145 11.19 10.75 8.90
C THR A 145 9.97 10.16 8.19
N ILE A 146 9.24 11.00 7.44
CA ILE A 146 8.08 10.56 6.66
C ILE A 146 8.45 10.53 5.18
N ILE A 147 8.54 9.33 4.63
CA ILE A 147 8.84 9.12 3.22
C ILE A 147 7.58 8.89 2.40
N ARG A 148 7.60 9.26 1.11
CA ARG A 148 6.61 8.72 0.19
C ARG A 148 6.79 7.22 0.05
N ALA A 149 5.69 6.47 0.05
CA ALA A 149 5.71 5.11 -0.49
C ALA A 149 6.27 5.17 -1.92
N GLU A 150 7.32 4.39 -2.19
CA GLU A 150 7.93 4.40 -3.52
C GLU A 150 6.88 4.04 -4.56
N LYS A 151 6.55 4.97 -5.46
CA LYS A 151 5.68 4.67 -6.59
C LYS A 151 6.35 3.58 -7.43
N PHE A 152 5.56 2.56 -7.79
CA PHE A 152 6.03 1.53 -8.71
C PHE A 152 6.67 2.15 -9.96
N SER A 153 7.81 1.61 -10.35
CA SER A 153 8.56 2.09 -11.50
C SER A 153 9.09 0.94 -12.33
N CYS A 154 8.74 0.92 -13.61
CA CYS A 154 9.33 0.02 -14.60
C CYS A 154 10.84 0.21 -14.79
N ASN A 155 11.48 1.20 -14.16
CA ASN A 155 12.94 1.30 -14.14
C ASN A 155 13.60 0.34 -13.13
N LYS A 156 12.84 -0.14 -12.15
CA LYS A 156 13.32 -0.98 -11.04
C LYS A 156 13.00 -2.47 -11.22
N VAL A 157 12.30 -2.86 -12.28
CA VAL A 157 11.96 -4.28 -12.53
C VAL A 157 13.20 -5.11 -12.87
N THR A 158 13.21 -6.37 -12.42
CA THR A 158 14.40 -7.23 -12.48
C THR A 158 14.28 -8.43 -13.40
N ASP A 159 13.06 -8.83 -13.78
CA ASP A 159 12.78 -10.09 -14.48
C ASP A 159 12.24 -9.93 -15.91
N ILE A 160 11.83 -8.71 -16.31
CA ILE A 160 11.43 -8.38 -17.68
C ILE A 160 11.98 -7.03 -18.13
N SER A 161 11.95 -6.79 -19.44
CA SER A 161 12.36 -5.48 -19.97
C SER A 161 11.42 -4.35 -19.51
N LYS A 162 11.97 -3.14 -19.39
CA LYS A 162 11.20 -1.91 -19.11
C LYS A 162 10.04 -1.70 -20.11
N THR A 163 10.22 -2.15 -21.34
CA THR A 163 9.20 -2.05 -22.40
C THR A 163 8.01 -2.96 -22.14
N GLU A 164 8.25 -4.18 -21.67
CA GLU A 164 7.20 -5.14 -21.34
C GLU A 164 6.49 -4.74 -20.04
N CYS A 165 7.23 -4.30 -19.02
CA CYS A 165 6.63 -3.71 -17.83
C CYS A 165 5.69 -2.55 -18.18
N LYS A 166 6.13 -1.61 -19.04
CA LYS A 166 5.27 -0.50 -19.49
C LYS A 166 4.06 -0.97 -20.30
N ALA A 167 4.13 -2.12 -20.95
CA ALA A 167 3.00 -2.70 -21.67
C ALA A 167 1.98 -3.31 -20.72
N LEU A 168 2.44 -4.01 -19.67
CA LEU A 168 1.61 -4.53 -18.59
C LEU A 168 0.93 -3.38 -17.83
N ILE A 169 1.69 -2.38 -17.36
CA ILE A 169 1.11 -1.21 -16.67
C ILE A 169 0.10 -0.48 -17.55
N ALA A 170 0.35 -0.39 -18.86
CA ALA A 170 -0.62 0.22 -19.75
C ALA A 170 -1.91 -0.58 -19.91
N LEU A 171 -1.90 -1.92 -19.73
CA LEU A 171 -3.12 -2.70 -19.62
C LEU A 171 -3.82 -2.36 -18.31
N TYR A 172 -3.11 -2.51 -17.18
CA TYR A 172 -3.60 -2.21 -15.83
C TYR A 172 -4.31 -0.86 -15.77
N ASP A 173 -3.64 0.21 -16.19
CA ASP A 173 -4.20 1.58 -16.15
C ASP A 173 -5.40 1.76 -17.09
N SER A 174 -5.41 1.07 -18.23
CA SER A 174 -6.46 1.24 -19.25
C SER A 174 -7.73 0.43 -18.99
N THR A 175 -7.67 -0.53 -18.06
CA THR A 175 -8.78 -1.42 -17.75
C THR A 175 -9.12 -1.43 -16.27
N ASP A 176 -8.85 -0.32 -15.57
CA ASP A 176 -9.20 -0.11 -14.16
C ASP A 176 -8.58 -1.13 -13.18
N GLY A 177 -7.26 -1.31 -13.28
CA GLY A 177 -6.48 -2.30 -12.53
C GLY A 177 -6.60 -2.25 -11.01
N ASP A 178 -6.86 -1.06 -10.45
CA ASP A 178 -7.03 -0.90 -9.01
C ASP A 178 -8.32 -1.58 -8.51
N ASN A 179 -9.30 -1.81 -9.40
CA ASN A 179 -10.60 -2.43 -9.11
C ASN A 179 -10.76 -3.85 -9.68
N TRP A 180 -9.68 -4.46 -10.20
CA TRP A 180 -9.71 -5.87 -10.60
C TRP A 180 -9.99 -6.79 -9.41
N ARG A 181 -10.55 -7.97 -9.69
CA ARG A 181 -10.83 -8.95 -8.62
C ARG A 181 -9.55 -9.46 -7.96
N LEU A 182 -8.52 -9.70 -8.76
CA LEU A 182 -7.19 -10.14 -8.37
C LEU A 182 -6.15 -9.27 -9.10
N ASN A 183 -5.40 -8.49 -8.34
CA ASN A 183 -4.31 -7.63 -8.84
C ASN A 183 -3.05 -7.72 -7.97
N TRP A 184 -2.93 -8.73 -7.12
CA TRP A 184 -1.76 -8.90 -6.27
C TRP A 184 -0.46 -8.92 -7.11
N GLY A 185 0.57 -8.27 -6.59
CA GLY A 185 1.85 -8.06 -7.27
C GLY A 185 1.87 -6.85 -8.20
N TRP A 186 0.80 -6.56 -8.92
CA TRP A 186 0.73 -5.45 -9.88
C TRP A 186 1.01 -4.11 -9.18
N LYS A 187 2.04 -3.39 -9.64
CA LYS A 187 2.54 -2.16 -9.01
C LYS A 187 2.96 -2.29 -7.53
N MET A 188 3.06 -3.50 -6.98
CA MET A 188 3.50 -3.75 -5.61
C MET A 188 4.92 -4.29 -5.57
N THR A 189 5.27 -5.19 -6.49
CA THR A 189 6.61 -5.80 -6.58
C THR A 189 7.34 -5.35 -7.84
N ASN A 190 8.66 -5.44 -7.83
CA ASN A 190 9.50 -5.22 -9.00
C ASN A 190 9.78 -6.51 -9.81
N THR A 191 9.00 -7.57 -9.56
CA THR A 191 9.07 -8.86 -10.24
C THR A 191 7.76 -9.19 -10.99
N PRO A 192 7.48 -8.51 -12.12
CA PRO A 192 6.34 -8.79 -12.99
C PRO A 192 6.01 -10.24 -13.31
N CYS A 193 7.00 -11.14 -13.34
CA CYS A 193 6.75 -12.56 -13.61
C CYS A 193 6.02 -13.27 -12.47
N ASN A 194 5.97 -12.65 -11.30
CA ASN A 194 5.20 -13.11 -10.14
C ASN A 194 3.89 -12.31 -9.99
N TRP A 195 3.49 -11.47 -10.94
CA TRP A 195 2.20 -10.79 -10.84
C TRP A 195 1.06 -11.75 -11.18
N HIS A 196 -0.11 -11.50 -10.59
CA HIS A 196 -1.29 -12.29 -10.91
C HIS A 196 -1.52 -12.37 -12.43
N GLY A 197 -1.64 -13.59 -12.95
CA GLY A 197 -1.93 -13.86 -14.35
C GLY A 197 -0.77 -13.66 -15.32
N VAL A 198 0.42 -13.27 -14.85
CA VAL A 198 1.60 -13.10 -15.71
C VAL A 198 2.47 -14.36 -15.63
N THR A 199 2.88 -14.90 -16.77
CA THR A 199 3.92 -15.94 -16.83
C THR A 199 5.00 -15.51 -17.80
N CYS A 200 6.25 -15.61 -17.35
CA CYS A 200 7.42 -15.31 -18.15
C CYS A 200 8.18 -16.56 -18.55
N GLN A 201 8.87 -16.46 -19.68
CA GLN A 201 9.91 -17.40 -20.08
C GLN A 201 11.13 -16.59 -20.55
N THR A 202 12.30 -16.97 -20.03
CA THR A 202 13.60 -16.38 -20.38
C THR A 202 13.63 -14.84 -20.34
N GLY A 203 13.00 -14.25 -19.32
CA GLY A 203 12.96 -12.80 -19.10
C GLY A 203 12.00 -12.03 -20.00
N THR A 204 11.05 -12.73 -20.61
CA THR A 204 10.00 -12.14 -21.46
C THR A 204 8.61 -12.62 -21.07
N VAL A 205 7.61 -11.76 -21.19
CA VAL A 205 6.21 -12.13 -20.92
C VAL A 205 5.68 -13.03 -22.04
N GLU A 206 5.33 -14.27 -21.68
CA GLU A 206 4.87 -15.29 -22.62
C GLU A 206 3.37 -15.54 -22.49
N LYS A 207 2.82 -15.50 -21.28
CA LYS A 207 1.39 -15.67 -21.04
C LYS A 207 0.84 -14.55 -20.19
N LEU A 208 -0.37 -14.10 -20.55
CA LEU A 208 -1.18 -13.23 -19.74
C LEU A 208 -2.59 -13.79 -19.67
N GLU A 209 -2.96 -14.28 -18.49
CA GLU A 209 -4.19 -15.03 -18.25
C GLU A 209 -4.92 -14.41 -17.06
N LEU A 210 -5.94 -13.59 -17.37
CA LEU A 210 -6.74 -12.82 -16.40
C LEU A 210 -8.24 -13.09 -16.59
N PRO A 211 -8.70 -14.36 -16.65
CA PRO A 211 -10.13 -14.64 -16.82
C PRO A 211 -10.94 -14.20 -15.60
N SER A 212 -12.19 -13.79 -15.80
CA SER A 212 -13.12 -13.45 -14.70
C SER A 212 -12.57 -12.42 -13.69
N ASN A 213 -11.82 -11.43 -14.18
CA ASN A 213 -11.03 -10.53 -13.33
C ASN A 213 -11.54 -9.08 -13.28
N LYS A 214 -12.73 -8.82 -13.84
CA LYS A 214 -13.38 -7.50 -13.90
C LYS A 214 -12.58 -6.43 -14.66
N LEU A 215 -11.77 -6.82 -15.64
CA LEU A 215 -11.13 -5.85 -16.53
C LEU A 215 -12.23 -5.09 -17.28
N ASN A 216 -12.25 -3.76 -17.16
CA ASN A 216 -13.27 -2.92 -17.78
C ASN A 216 -12.65 -1.81 -18.62
N GLY A 217 -12.96 -1.75 -19.91
CA GLY A 217 -12.55 -0.65 -20.80
C GLY A 217 -11.66 -1.08 -21.96
N ALA A 218 -10.96 -0.11 -22.55
CA ALA A 218 -10.23 -0.32 -23.80
C ALA A 218 -8.76 -0.68 -23.58
N ILE A 219 -8.34 -1.83 -24.11
CA ILE A 219 -6.94 -2.28 -24.03
C ILE A 219 -6.02 -1.30 -24.79
N SER A 220 -5.14 -0.64 -24.03
CA SER A 220 -4.20 0.34 -24.56
C SER A 220 -3.34 -0.19 -25.72
N LYS A 221 -3.13 0.62 -26.76
CA LYS A 221 -2.24 0.27 -27.89
C LYS A 221 -0.80 -0.08 -27.46
N LYS A 222 -0.38 0.36 -26.27
CA LYS A 222 0.94 0.07 -25.68
C LYS A 222 1.07 -1.39 -25.24
N PHE A 223 -0.04 -2.04 -24.84
CA PHE A 223 -0.08 -3.46 -24.45
C PHE A 223 0.50 -4.37 -25.54
N PHE A 224 0.20 -4.08 -26.81
CA PHE A 224 0.63 -4.88 -27.96
C PHE A 224 2.14 -4.78 -28.29
N LYS A 225 2.96 -4.28 -27.36
CA LYS A 225 4.42 -4.34 -27.36
C LYS A 225 4.97 -5.64 -26.77
N LEU A 226 4.15 -6.47 -26.10
CA LEU A 226 4.52 -7.82 -25.66
C LEU A 226 4.69 -8.75 -26.87
N LYS A 227 5.84 -8.66 -27.56
CA LYS A 227 6.05 -9.35 -28.85
C LYS A 227 6.22 -10.86 -28.72
N LYS A 228 6.59 -11.33 -27.53
CA LYS A 228 6.79 -12.74 -27.21
C LYS A 228 5.55 -13.41 -26.65
N LEU A 229 4.46 -12.67 -26.44
CA LEU A 229 3.21 -13.22 -25.92
C LEU A 229 2.67 -14.34 -26.84
N GLU A 230 2.45 -15.50 -26.24
CA GLU A 230 1.91 -16.70 -26.86
C GLU A 230 0.49 -17.02 -26.38
N SER A 231 0.16 -16.72 -25.12
CA SER A 231 -1.20 -16.92 -24.56
C SER A 231 -1.78 -15.59 -24.07
N LEU A 232 -2.99 -15.27 -24.53
CA LEU A 232 -3.79 -14.18 -24.00
C LEU A 232 -5.20 -14.68 -23.68
N VAL A 233 -5.50 -14.80 -22.40
CA VAL A 233 -6.81 -15.24 -21.90
C VAL A 233 -7.42 -14.11 -21.09
N LEU A 234 -8.50 -13.53 -21.62
CA LEU A 234 -9.25 -12.43 -20.99
C LEU A 234 -10.74 -12.74 -20.88
N SER A 235 -11.12 -14.03 -20.94
CA SER A 235 -12.50 -14.51 -20.82
C SER A 235 -13.24 -13.90 -19.64
N ASP A 236 -14.55 -13.67 -19.77
CA ASP A 236 -15.40 -13.17 -18.69
C ASP A 236 -14.95 -11.81 -18.10
N ASN A 237 -14.61 -10.87 -18.99
CA ASN A 237 -14.29 -9.47 -18.63
C ASN A 237 -15.17 -8.49 -19.44
N GLU A 238 -14.99 -7.18 -19.29
CA GLU A 238 -15.77 -6.16 -19.98
C GLU A 238 -14.86 -5.25 -20.82
N ILE A 239 -14.27 -5.81 -21.87
CA ILE A 239 -13.26 -5.11 -22.68
C ILE A 239 -13.83 -4.57 -24.00
N ASP A 240 -13.31 -3.44 -24.45
CA ASP A 240 -13.74 -2.81 -25.71
C ASP A 240 -13.18 -3.53 -26.96
N ALA A 241 -13.97 -3.55 -28.03
CA ALA A 241 -13.64 -4.21 -29.31
C ALA A 241 -12.42 -3.62 -30.05
N SER A 242 -11.85 -2.51 -29.57
CA SER A 242 -10.58 -1.95 -30.05
C SER A 242 -9.39 -2.89 -29.90
N ILE A 243 -9.48 -3.97 -29.09
CA ILE A 243 -8.48 -5.05 -29.08
C ILE A 243 -8.18 -5.55 -30.51
N PHE A 244 -9.21 -5.72 -31.35
CA PHE A 244 -9.05 -6.22 -32.72
C PHE A 244 -8.26 -5.26 -33.64
N LYS A 245 -8.17 -3.96 -33.29
CA LYS A 245 -7.36 -2.99 -34.04
C LYS A 245 -5.88 -3.28 -33.92
N ASN A 246 -5.40 -3.92 -32.86
CA ASN A 246 -3.98 -4.06 -32.61
C ASN A 246 -3.51 -5.50 -32.35
N VAL A 247 -4.40 -6.44 -32.05
CA VAL A 247 -4.04 -7.84 -31.74
C VAL A 247 -3.14 -8.48 -32.79
N LYS A 248 -3.29 -8.11 -34.08
CA LYS A 248 -2.42 -8.54 -35.19
C LYS A 248 -0.92 -8.28 -35.00
N LYS A 249 -0.53 -7.45 -34.04
CA LYS A 249 0.85 -7.11 -33.66
C LYS A 249 1.51 -8.15 -32.76
N LEU A 250 0.75 -9.07 -32.17
CA LEU A 250 1.20 -10.17 -31.33
C LEU A 250 1.47 -11.38 -32.23
N LYS A 251 2.62 -11.38 -32.91
CA LYS A 251 2.92 -12.39 -33.96
C LYS A 251 3.17 -13.80 -33.45
N ASN A 252 3.45 -13.94 -32.16
CA ASN A 252 3.70 -15.23 -31.53
C ASN A 252 2.48 -15.85 -30.87
N LEU A 253 1.33 -15.17 -30.90
CA LEU A 253 0.12 -15.62 -30.23
C LEU A 253 -0.37 -16.97 -30.78
N LYS A 254 -0.56 -17.92 -29.89
CA LYS A 254 -1.05 -19.29 -30.10
C LYS A 254 -2.46 -19.48 -29.53
N THR A 255 -2.71 -18.90 -28.34
CA THR A 255 -4.01 -18.91 -27.66
C THR A 255 -4.55 -17.48 -27.52
N LEU A 256 -5.81 -17.28 -27.92
CA LEU A 256 -6.55 -16.04 -27.75
C LEU A 256 -7.97 -16.34 -27.30
N TRP A 257 -8.26 -16.17 -26.01
CA TRP A 257 -9.61 -16.34 -25.48
C TRP A 257 -10.17 -15.00 -25.04
N LEU A 258 -11.26 -14.61 -25.69
CA LEU A 258 -12.01 -13.39 -25.45
C LEU A 258 -13.51 -13.69 -25.37
N ASN A 259 -13.90 -14.91 -24.98
CA ASN A 259 -15.29 -15.28 -24.79
C ASN A 259 -15.92 -14.49 -23.64
N ASN A 260 -17.23 -14.24 -23.74
CA ASN A 260 -17.99 -13.51 -22.73
C ASN A 260 -17.36 -12.15 -22.34
N CYS A 261 -16.94 -11.38 -23.34
CA CYS A 261 -16.24 -10.10 -23.14
C CYS A 261 -17.08 -8.85 -23.48
N LYS A 262 -18.37 -9.03 -23.82
CA LYS A 262 -19.27 -8.00 -24.38
C LYS A 262 -18.73 -7.33 -25.66
N LEU A 263 -17.86 -8.01 -26.41
CA LEU A 263 -17.22 -7.44 -27.59
C LEU A 263 -18.24 -7.26 -28.72
N SER A 264 -18.38 -6.04 -29.23
CA SER A 264 -19.33 -5.72 -30.30
C SER A 264 -18.68 -5.21 -31.59
N GLY A 265 -19.39 -5.35 -32.71
CA GLY A 265 -18.97 -4.82 -34.00
C GLY A 265 -18.35 -5.84 -34.96
N LYS A 266 -17.70 -5.36 -36.03
CA LYS A 266 -17.18 -6.23 -37.10
C LYS A 266 -15.77 -6.74 -36.78
N LEU A 267 -15.56 -8.03 -36.97
CA LEU A 267 -14.22 -8.63 -36.93
C LEU A 267 -13.40 -8.20 -38.17
N PRO A 268 -12.16 -7.69 -37.98
CA PRO A 268 -11.33 -7.25 -39.10
C PRO A 268 -10.56 -8.42 -39.73
N ASN A 269 -10.41 -8.39 -41.06
CA ASN A 269 -9.57 -9.34 -41.81
C ASN A 269 -8.11 -9.40 -41.32
N SER A 270 -7.65 -8.41 -40.55
CA SER A 270 -6.31 -8.43 -39.96
C SER A 270 -6.10 -9.50 -38.89
N LEU A 271 -7.15 -10.13 -38.37
CA LEU A 271 -7.05 -11.28 -37.46
C LEU A 271 -6.28 -12.45 -38.09
N MET A 272 -6.51 -12.71 -39.39
CA MET A 272 -5.79 -13.73 -40.18
C MET A 272 -4.27 -13.46 -40.32
N LYS A 273 -3.74 -12.36 -39.78
CA LYS A 273 -2.30 -12.08 -39.69
C LYS A 273 -1.65 -12.70 -38.44
N LEU A 274 -2.43 -13.33 -37.56
CA LEU A 274 -1.95 -14.15 -36.43
C LEU A 274 -1.66 -15.56 -36.94
N LYS A 275 -0.46 -15.75 -37.50
CA LYS A 275 -0.12 -16.98 -38.24
C LYS A 275 0.17 -18.19 -37.35
N LYS A 276 0.39 -17.99 -36.05
CA LYS A 276 0.63 -19.04 -35.07
C LYS A 276 -0.60 -19.39 -34.23
N LEU A 277 -1.71 -18.68 -34.43
CA LEU A 277 -2.92 -18.88 -33.64
C LEU A 277 -3.51 -20.24 -33.99
N SER A 278 -3.70 -21.07 -32.97
CA SER A 278 -4.26 -22.42 -33.08
C SER A 278 -5.43 -22.64 -32.14
N ASP A 279 -5.59 -21.76 -31.15
CA ASP A 279 -6.63 -21.83 -30.14
C ASP A 279 -7.28 -20.44 -30.00
N LEU A 280 -8.55 -20.35 -30.37
CA LEU A 280 -9.31 -19.11 -30.41
C LEU A 280 -10.67 -19.35 -29.76
N ASP A 281 -11.03 -18.48 -28.83
CA ASP A 281 -12.40 -18.43 -28.30
C ASP A 281 -12.94 -17.00 -28.37
N LEU A 282 -14.07 -16.84 -29.05
CA LEU A 282 -14.81 -15.59 -29.26
C LEU A 282 -16.29 -15.77 -28.90
N ASN A 283 -16.65 -16.87 -28.25
CA ASN A 283 -18.03 -17.21 -27.94
C ASN A 283 -18.68 -16.20 -27.01
N ASP A 284 -20.01 -16.16 -27.01
CA ASP A 284 -20.81 -15.37 -26.05
C ASP A 284 -20.46 -13.87 -26.07
N ASN A 285 -20.29 -13.32 -27.27
CA ASN A 285 -20.05 -11.88 -27.49
C ASN A 285 -21.18 -11.25 -28.32
N CYS A 286 -20.95 -10.03 -28.81
CA CYS A 286 -21.87 -9.22 -29.62
C CYS A 286 -21.33 -9.03 -31.06
N LEU A 287 -20.55 -9.97 -31.58
CA LEU A 287 -19.81 -9.78 -32.82
C LEU A 287 -20.71 -9.93 -34.04
N LYS A 288 -20.50 -9.07 -35.06
CA LYS A 288 -21.23 -9.17 -36.33
C LYS A 288 -20.75 -10.41 -37.10
N THR A 289 -21.66 -11.35 -37.30
CA THR A 289 -21.43 -12.63 -38.01
C THR A 289 -21.20 -12.46 -39.52
N LYS A 290 -21.72 -11.36 -40.11
CA LYS A 290 -21.48 -11.02 -41.53
C LYS A 290 -20.04 -10.53 -41.77
N VAL A 291 -19.14 -11.48 -42.02
CA VAL A 291 -17.72 -11.26 -42.35
C VAL A 291 -17.39 -11.66 -43.79
N SER A 292 -16.14 -11.45 -44.22
CA SER A 292 -15.70 -11.93 -45.54
C SER A 292 -15.63 -13.46 -45.59
N LYS A 293 -15.88 -14.08 -46.75
CA LYS A 293 -15.82 -15.55 -46.91
C LYS A 293 -14.50 -16.15 -46.40
N LYS A 294 -13.38 -15.46 -46.67
CA LYS A 294 -12.05 -15.90 -46.23
C LYS A 294 -11.90 -15.83 -44.70
N LEU A 295 -12.43 -14.78 -44.07
CA LEU A 295 -12.40 -14.65 -42.62
C LEU A 295 -13.33 -15.67 -41.95
N LYS A 296 -14.54 -15.91 -42.50
CA LYS A 296 -15.46 -16.94 -41.98
C LYS A 296 -14.79 -18.31 -41.95
N LYS A 297 -14.23 -18.75 -43.08
CA LYS A 297 -13.51 -20.03 -43.16
C LYS A 297 -12.39 -20.15 -42.11
N TRP A 298 -11.59 -19.09 -41.96
CA TRP A 298 -10.50 -19.08 -40.98
C TRP A 298 -10.99 -19.12 -39.52
N LEU A 299 -12.12 -18.47 -39.22
CA LEU A 299 -12.73 -18.52 -37.89
C LEU A 299 -13.34 -19.89 -37.61
N ASP A 300 -14.02 -20.49 -38.60
CA ASP A 300 -14.66 -21.80 -38.44
C ASP A 300 -13.64 -22.93 -38.22
N GLU A 301 -12.41 -22.77 -38.71
CA GLU A 301 -11.30 -23.71 -38.46
C GLU A 301 -10.74 -23.60 -37.03
N LEU A 302 -10.83 -22.43 -36.38
CA LEU A 302 -10.20 -22.16 -35.07
C LEU A 302 -11.19 -22.09 -33.91
N ASN A 303 -12.43 -21.66 -34.18
CA ASN A 303 -13.53 -21.59 -33.22
C ASN A 303 -14.83 -22.01 -33.95
N PRO A 304 -15.04 -23.33 -34.16
CA PRO A 304 -16.25 -23.82 -34.79
C PRO A 304 -17.50 -23.36 -34.03
N GLY A 305 -18.50 -22.82 -34.75
CA GLY A 305 -19.75 -22.34 -34.15
C GLY A 305 -19.66 -20.94 -33.53
N TRP A 306 -18.54 -20.21 -33.68
CA TRP A 306 -18.39 -18.86 -33.12
C TRP A 306 -19.52 -17.90 -33.49
N ASP A 307 -20.14 -18.04 -34.66
CA ASP A 307 -21.21 -17.17 -35.13
C ASP A 307 -22.58 -17.51 -34.52
N GLU A 308 -22.76 -18.73 -34.03
CA GLU A 308 -24.00 -19.22 -33.41
C GLU A 308 -24.11 -18.80 -31.94
N THR A 309 -22.99 -18.57 -31.27
CA THR A 309 -22.90 -18.19 -29.86
C THR A 309 -23.00 -16.67 -29.63
N GLN A 310 -23.08 -15.88 -30.69
CA GLN A 310 -23.16 -14.42 -30.56
C GLN A 310 -24.55 -14.01 -30.06
N THR A 311 -24.57 -13.19 -29.02
CA THR A 311 -25.79 -12.69 -28.37
C THR A 311 -26.33 -11.45 -29.09
N ASN A 312 -27.65 -11.25 -28.99
CA ASN A 312 -28.30 -10.02 -29.45
C ASN A 312 -28.04 -8.91 -28.44
N CYS A 313 -27.23 -7.94 -28.84
CA CYS A 313 -26.85 -6.86 -27.94
C CYS A 313 -27.80 -5.68 -28.12
N LEU A 314 -28.58 -5.41 -27.08
CA LEU A 314 -29.36 -4.20 -26.95
C LEU A 314 -28.36 -3.06 -26.72
N TYR A 315 -28.33 -2.12 -27.66
CA TYR A 315 -27.53 -0.90 -27.57
C TYR A 315 -28.04 0.02 -26.46
#